data_AF-A0AAX6MGK2-F1
#
_entry.id   AF-A0AAX6MGK2-F1
#
_cell.length_a   1.000
_cell.length_b   1.000
_cell.length_c   1.000
_cell.angle_alpha   90.00
_cell.angle_beta   90.00
_cell.angle_gamma   90.00
#
_symmetry.space_group_name_H-M   'P 1'
#
loop_
_entity.id
_entity.type
_entity.pdbx_description
1 polymer ?
#
loop_
_entity_poly.entity_id
_entity_poly.type
_entity_poly.pdbx_seq_one_letter_code
_entity_poly.pdbx_strand_id
1 'polypeptide(L)'
;MEQLRRKDSSSSRHRVGPHRSRGLVIAAVLLFNIAWLSWTWTLQHVKSEPDIARVQRCAIDNLHADLSFLDGASPISKREFLERRDRLAQALVASNVDAFVLEPGYTFQYYGNTSQSDWEPWEPEERPFLMVILPVTSESGAVSAKTAFLAPHFEEGRVRMLGIPSREPELDIVTWEEHWDPYDTLRRSHLFANLNAHEHGRKPRLMVDEELRDFIARGLANTGFETFGLSPEVELVKQLKSPAEVELLRAVNTGTVAAVRAMRPCLVAGLTEDDVRDILDASLLSVGFTLFFNIVLFEEDSALPHGGFVVGKKKLNHETMAVIDVGAINLSTAAFIVPGGDPQLHEEKLKVWNIVLEAQTAAAREFKANNTAANVDLAARKTIEEAGYGHAFTHRLGHGIGIKVYIFFYKMHWLIQHALNYIAQADELESWAEGLDVESGPLSDHDVAKLADRLDWIWRALNNQSLAEAELKKMDSDPGIGGGEAKFKRIQRLLEYKQDRNEQLNAQGRK
;
A
#
# COMPACT_ATOMS: atom_id res chain seq x y z
N MET A 1 110.76 49.85 -10.03
CA MET A 1 110.03 51.11 -10.28
C MET A 1 108.59 50.93 -9.81
N GLU A 2 108.30 50.48 -8.58
CA GLU A 2 108.54 51.17 -7.31
C GLU A 2 108.03 52.61 -7.34
N GLN A 3 106.81 52.83 -6.85
CA GLN A 3 106.60 53.66 -5.67
C GLN A 3 105.19 53.48 -5.08
N LEU A 4 105.22 53.17 -3.79
CA LEU A 4 104.12 53.03 -2.86
C LEU A 4 103.47 54.38 -2.56
N ARG A 5 102.13 54.39 -2.39
CA ARG A 5 101.50 55.31 -1.43
C ARG A 5 100.29 54.67 -0.77
N ARG A 6 100.43 54.45 0.54
CA ARG A 6 99.41 54.00 1.50
C ARG A 6 98.24 54.97 1.60
N LYS A 7 97.05 54.43 1.83
CA LYS A 7 95.91 54.92 2.66
C LYS A 7 94.76 53.93 2.44
N ASP A 8 93.87 53.61 3.37
CA ASP A 8 93.82 53.58 4.82
C ASP A 8 92.70 52.57 5.13
N SER A 9 92.87 51.76 6.16
CA SER A 9 91.89 50.77 6.60
C SER A 9 90.65 51.44 7.20
N SER A 10 89.45 51.03 6.77
CA SER A 10 88.26 51.15 7.64
C SER A 10 87.35 49.94 7.46
N SER A 11 87.13 49.23 8.57
CA SER A 11 86.19 48.12 8.68
C SER A 11 84.76 48.65 8.81
N SER A 12 83.89 48.41 7.83
CA SER A 12 82.47 48.71 7.96
C SER A 12 81.74 47.53 8.61
N ARG A 13 81.34 47.68 9.89
CA ARG A 13 80.30 46.86 10.51
C ARG A 13 78.98 47.08 9.76
N HIS A 14 78.44 46.04 9.13
CA HIS A 14 77.07 46.05 8.62
C HIS A 14 76.09 46.09 9.80
N ARG A 15 75.52 47.27 10.06
CA ARG A 15 74.27 47.41 10.83
C ARG A 15 73.12 46.93 9.96
N VAL A 16 72.49 45.83 10.35
CA VAL A 16 71.18 45.40 9.84
C VAL A 16 70.16 46.46 10.27
N GLY A 17 69.64 47.22 9.30
CA GLY A 17 68.63 48.26 9.55
C GLY A 17 67.28 47.68 10.00
N PRO A 18 66.47 48.45 10.75
CA PRO A 18 65.21 48.01 11.37
C PRO A 18 64.07 47.75 10.37
N HIS A 19 64.34 47.76 9.06
CA HIS A 19 63.34 47.58 8.01
C HIS A 19 63.04 46.11 7.69
N ARG A 20 63.95 45.16 7.97
CA ARG A 20 63.71 43.73 7.73
C ARG A 20 62.73 43.09 8.72
N SER A 21 62.69 43.55 9.97
CA SER A 21 61.79 43.02 11.00
C SER A 21 60.34 43.44 10.79
N ARG A 22 60.09 44.66 10.29
CA ARG A 22 58.74 45.16 10.00
C ARG A 22 58.06 44.38 8.86
N GLY A 23 58.80 44.01 7.81
CA GLY A 23 58.27 43.18 6.72
C GLY A 23 57.89 41.77 7.16
N LEU A 24 58.69 41.15 8.05
CA LEU A 24 58.40 39.83 8.62
C LEU A 24 57.16 39.84 9.53
N VAL A 25 56.98 40.89 10.33
CA VAL A 25 55.78 41.02 11.18
C VAL A 25 54.52 41.22 10.34
N ILE A 26 54.57 42.05 9.28
CA ILE A 26 53.44 42.24 8.37
C ILE A 26 53.08 40.93 7.64
N ALA A 27 54.09 40.20 7.16
CA ALA A 27 53.86 38.90 6.52
C ALA A 27 53.26 37.86 7.48
N ALA A 28 53.72 37.81 8.73
CA ALA A 28 53.18 36.91 9.74
C ALA A 28 51.72 37.24 10.09
N VAL A 29 51.37 38.53 10.20
CA VAL A 29 49.99 38.98 10.44
C VAL A 29 49.09 38.65 9.24
N LEU A 30 49.55 38.84 8.01
CA LEU A 30 48.79 38.47 6.81
C LEU A 30 48.55 36.96 6.73
N LEU A 31 49.58 36.15 6.96
CA LEU A 31 49.46 34.69 6.98
C LEU A 31 48.53 34.21 8.09
N PHE A 32 48.58 34.83 9.28
CA PHE A 32 47.66 34.53 10.37
C PHE A 32 46.22 34.90 10.01
N ASN A 33 45.99 36.05 9.37
CA ASN A 33 44.65 36.45 8.93
C ASN A 33 44.11 35.53 7.82
N ILE A 34 44.94 35.13 6.86
CA ILE A 34 44.55 34.16 5.82
C ILE A 34 44.25 32.80 6.45
N ALA A 35 45.10 32.32 7.37
CA ALA A 35 44.87 31.08 8.09
C ALA A 35 43.60 31.14 8.94
N TRP A 36 43.38 32.24 9.67
CA TRP A 36 42.17 32.48 10.47
C TRP A 36 40.92 32.53 9.61
N LEU A 37 40.94 33.28 8.50
CA LEU A 37 39.82 33.35 7.54
C LEU A 37 39.55 32.00 6.90
N SER A 38 40.60 31.25 6.53
CA SER A 38 40.46 29.90 6.01
C SER A 38 39.89 28.95 7.06
N TRP A 39 40.32 29.05 8.32
CA TRP A 39 39.83 28.24 9.43
C TRP A 39 38.36 28.55 9.74
N THR A 40 37.98 29.84 9.79
CA THR A 40 36.58 30.25 10.01
C THR A 40 35.69 29.87 8.83
N TRP A 41 36.20 29.97 7.60
CA TRP A 41 35.49 29.51 6.41
C TRP A 41 35.31 28.00 6.44
N THR A 42 36.34 27.24 6.82
CA THR A 42 36.25 25.78 6.96
C THR A 42 35.25 25.41 8.05
N LEU A 43 35.29 26.03 9.24
CA LEU A 43 34.32 25.79 10.32
C LEU A 43 32.89 26.19 9.95
N GLN A 44 32.69 27.25 9.17
CA GLN A 44 31.37 27.64 8.66
C GLN A 44 30.86 26.73 7.54
N HIS A 45 31.76 25.98 6.88
CA HIS A 45 31.43 25.08 5.77
C HIS A 45 31.61 23.59 6.10
N VAL A 46 31.95 23.24 7.36
CA VAL A 46 31.73 21.88 7.88
C VAL A 46 30.21 21.72 7.99
N LYS A 47 29.59 21.17 6.95
CA LYS A 47 28.21 20.71 7.02
C LYS A 47 28.15 19.64 8.10
N SER A 48 27.60 19.97 9.27
CA SER A 48 27.30 18.98 10.30
C SER A 48 26.36 17.94 9.71
N GLU A 49 26.69 16.66 9.82
CA GLU A 49 25.76 15.61 9.46
C GLU A 49 24.45 15.75 10.25
N PRO A 50 23.30 15.44 9.64
CA PRO A 50 22.01 15.55 10.31
C PRO A 50 21.96 14.62 11.53
N ASP A 51 21.42 15.12 12.63
CA ASP A 51 21.13 14.30 13.82
C ASP A 51 19.88 13.45 13.55
N ILE A 52 20.11 12.26 12.98
CA ILE A 52 19.05 11.31 12.58
C ILE A 52 18.17 10.96 13.78
N ALA A 53 18.76 10.75 14.96
CA ALA A 53 18.02 10.39 16.17
C ALA A 53 17.04 11.50 16.60
N ARG A 54 17.44 12.77 16.44
CA ARG A 54 16.54 13.91 16.68
C ARG A 54 15.40 13.97 15.67
N VAL A 55 15.67 13.74 14.39
CA VAL A 55 14.64 13.74 13.34
C VAL A 55 13.64 12.60 13.56
N GLN A 56 14.13 11.40 13.87
CA GLN A 56 13.30 10.25 14.19
C GLN A 56 12.39 10.52 15.39
N ARG A 57 12.93 11.11 16.46
CA ARG A 57 12.12 11.47 17.64
C ARG A 57 11.04 12.48 17.30
N CYS A 58 11.36 13.51 16.51
CA CYS A 58 10.38 14.48 16.02
C CYS A 58 9.24 13.79 15.24
N ALA A 59 9.56 12.88 14.32
CA ALA A 59 8.56 12.17 13.53
C ALA A 59 7.65 11.28 14.39
N ILE A 60 8.22 10.54 15.35
CA ILE A 60 7.47 9.70 16.30
C ILE A 60 6.59 10.57 17.20
N ASP A 61 7.14 11.62 17.82
CA ASP A 61 6.39 12.49 18.73
C ASP A 61 5.22 13.16 18.00
N ASN A 62 5.41 13.59 16.75
CA ASN A 62 4.35 14.16 15.91
C ASN A 62 3.26 13.12 15.58
N LEU A 63 3.64 11.87 15.27
CA LEU A 63 2.66 10.81 14.97
C LEU A 63 1.84 10.44 16.20
N HIS A 64 2.46 10.41 17.39
CA HIS A 64 1.80 10.10 18.65
C HIS A 64 0.88 11.23 19.15
N ALA A 65 0.87 12.39 18.48
CA ALA A 65 -0.04 13.48 18.83
C ALA A 65 -1.53 13.11 18.61
N ASP A 66 -1.82 12.25 17.63
CA ASP A 66 -3.17 11.75 17.35
C ASP A 66 -3.12 10.33 16.76
N LEU A 67 -3.62 9.36 17.54
CA LEU A 67 -3.74 7.96 17.13
C LEU A 67 -5.20 7.52 16.95
N SER A 68 -6.14 8.46 16.84
CA SER A 68 -7.58 8.18 16.69
C SER A 68 -7.93 7.32 15.47
N PHE A 69 -7.04 7.25 14.47
CA PHE A 69 -7.18 6.35 13.32
C PHE A 69 -7.18 4.85 13.70
N LEU A 70 -6.77 4.50 14.92
CA LEU A 70 -6.83 3.13 15.46
C LEU A 70 -8.18 2.78 16.10
N ASP A 71 -8.99 3.78 16.49
CA ASP A 71 -10.18 3.57 17.35
C ASP A 71 -11.26 2.69 16.70
N GLY A 72 -11.37 2.73 15.36
CA GLY A 72 -12.32 1.92 14.59
C GLY A 72 -11.85 0.51 14.25
N ALA A 73 -10.56 0.21 14.43
CA ALA A 73 -9.98 -1.07 14.05
C ALA A 73 -10.24 -2.14 15.13
N SER A 74 -10.69 -3.32 14.70
CA SER A 74 -10.86 -4.48 15.58
C SER A 74 -10.41 -5.75 14.87
N PRO A 75 -9.83 -6.73 15.61
CA PRO A 75 -9.48 -8.01 15.02
C PRO A 75 -10.69 -8.71 14.40
N ILE A 76 -10.45 -9.40 13.29
CA ILE A 76 -11.48 -10.21 12.63
C ILE A 76 -11.99 -11.28 13.61
N SER A 77 -13.32 -11.32 13.78
CA SER A 77 -13.94 -12.25 14.72
C SER A 77 -13.87 -13.70 14.22
N LYS A 78 -13.83 -14.67 15.15
CA LYS A 78 -13.92 -16.11 14.81
C LYS A 78 -15.11 -16.44 13.91
N ARG A 79 -16.25 -15.78 14.15
CA ARG A 79 -17.48 -15.94 13.35
C ARG A 79 -17.24 -15.53 11.90
N GLU A 80 -16.51 -14.45 11.65
CA GLU A 80 -16.27 -13.98 10.30
C GLU A 80 -15.42 -14.96 9.47
N PHE A 81 -14.45 -15.65 10.08
CA PHE A 81 -13.70 -16.73 9.41
C PHE A 81 -14.61 -17.90 8.99
N LEU A 82 -15.66 -18.20 9.76
CA LEU A 82 -16.65 -19.20 9.38
C LEU A 82 -17.52 -18.70 8.21
N GLU A 83 -17.95 -17.44 8.26
CA GLU A 83 -18.76 -16.82 7.19
C GLU A 83 -17.97 -16.68 5.88
N ARG A 84 -16.67 -16.38 5.93
CA ARG A 84 -15.78 -16.36 4.76
C ARG A 84 -15.77 -17.70 4.06
N ARG A 85 -15.64 -18.78 4.83
CA ARG A 85 -15.67 -20.15 4.29
C ARG A 85 -17.05 -20.52 3.75
N ASP A 86 -18.14 -20.10 4.40
CA ASP A 86 -19.49 -20.34 3.86
C ASP A 86 -19.72 -19.60 2.53
N ARG A 87 -19.24 -18.36 2.39
CA ARG A 87 -19.27 -17.64 1.10
C ARG A 87 -18.46 -18.38 0.04
N LEU A 88 -17.29 -18.91 0.41
CA LEU A 88 -16.52 -19.78 -0.48
C LEU A 88 -17.29 -21.04 -0.86
N ALA A 89 -17.92 -21.74 0.09
CA ALA A 89 -18.73 -22.91 -0.19
C ALA A 89 -19.88 -22.61 -1.17
N GLN A 90 -20.56 -21.47 -1.02
CA GLN A 90 -21.57 -21.02 -1.97
C GLN A 90 -21.00 -20.79 -3.37
N ALA A 91 -19.82 -20.17 -3.47
CA ALA A 91 -19.12 -20.00 -4.74
C ALA A 91 -18.71 -21.34 -5.38
N LEU A 92 -18.26 -22.31 -4.58
CA LEU A 92 -17.92 -23.65 -5.06
C LEU A 92 -19.14 -24.37 -5.65
N VAL A 93 -20.30 -24.28 -4.99
CA VAL A 93 -21.57 -24.82 -5.54
C VAL A 93 -21.91 -24.13 -6.87
N ALA A 94 -21.80 -22.80 -6.95
CA ALA A 94 -22.06 -22.05 -8.18
C ALA A 94 -21.12 -22.42 -9.34
N SER A 95 -19.86 -22.76 -9.03
CA SER A 95 -18.86 -23.18 -10.01
C SER A 95 -18.82 -24.72 -10.24
N ASN A 96 -19.74 -25.48 -9.64
CA ASN A 96 -19.83 -26.94 -9.73
C ASN A 96 -18.54 -27.67 -9.26
N VAL A 97 -17.95 -27.22 -8.15
CA VAL A 97 -16.68 -27.70 -7.61
C VAL A 97 -16.91 -28.46 -6.30
N ASP A 98 -16.21 -29.58 -6.12
CA ASP A 98 -16.41 -30.44 -4.95
C ASP A 98 -15.60 -29.96 -3.72
N ALA A 99 -14.44 -29.32 -3.92
CA ALA A 99 -13.69 -28.69 -2.83
C ALA A 99 -12.70 -27.61 -3.32
N PHE A 100 -12.35 -26.71 -2.42
CA PHE A 100 -11.22 -25.78 -2.57
C PHE A 100 -10.04 -26.22 -1.71
N VAL A 101 -8.84 -26.20 -2.26
CA VAL A 101 -7.62 -26.67 -1.60
C VAL A 101 -6.54 -25.61 -1.62
N LEU A 102 -5.89 -25.40 -0.48
CA LEU A 102 -4.90 -24.36 -0.27
C LEU A 102 -3.83 -24.77 0.75
N GLU A 103 -2.64 -24.19 0.61
CA GLU A 103 -1.51 -24.29 1.54
C GLU A 103 -1.41 -23.06 2.45
N PRO A 104 -0.70 -23.15 3.59
CA PRO A 104 -0.37 -21.99 4.43
C PRO A 104 0.22 -20.84 3.60
N GLY A 105 -0.42 -19.68 3.70
CA GLY A 105 -0.17 -18.51 2.87
C GLY A 105 -1.22 -17.43 3.15
N TYR A 106 -1.37 -16.45 2.26
CA TYR A 106 -2.32 -15.35 2.48
C TYR A 106 -3.77 -15.82 2.41
N THR A 107 -4.10 -16.69 1.45
CA THR A 107 -5.45 -17.28 1.35
C THR A 107 -5.77 -18.16 2.57
N PHE A 108 -4.77 -18.89 3.10
CA PHE A 108 -4.97 -19.68 4.33
C PHE A 108 -5.22 -18.78 5.52
N GLN A 109 -4.46 -17.70 5.65
CA GLN A 109 -4.68 -16.73 6.72
C GLN A 109 -6.08 -16.11 6.62
N TYR A 110 -6.59 -15.87 5.41
CA TYR A 110 -7.93 -15.32 5.19
C TYR A 110 -9.05 -16.24 5.68
N TYR A 111 -8.93 -17.56 5.49
CA TYR A 111 -9.97 -18.54 5.84
C TYR A 111 -9.75 -19.24 7.20
N GLY A 112 -8.50 -19.46 7.57
CA GLY A 112 -8.07 -20.27 8.70
C GLY A 112 -7.46 -19.49 9.86
N ASN A 113 -7.21 -18.17 9.71
CA ASN A 113 -6.52 -17.34 10.71
C ASN A 113 -5.13 -17.88 11.09
N THR A 114 -4.42 -18.46 10.11
CA THR A 114 -3.08 -19.01 10.28
C THR A 114 -2.26 -18.61 9.07
N SER A 115 -1.12 -17.98 9.31
CA SER A 115 -0.17 -17.57 8.27
C SER A 115 0.81 -18.71 7.94
N GLN A 116 1.62 -18.50 6.90
CA GLN A 116 2.71 -19.40 6.59
C GLN A 116 3.68 -19.52 7.78
N SER A 117 4.03 -18.42 8.45
CA SER A 117 5.02 -18.45 9.53
C SER A 117 4.51 -19.07 10.83
N ASP A 118 3.20 -19.06 11.05
CA ASP A 118 2.56 -19.83 12.14
C ASP A 118 2.72 -21.35 11.91
N TRP A 119 2.63 -21.78 10.65
CA TRP A 119 2.85 -23.17 10.26
C TRP A 119 4.32 -23.54 10.12
N GLU A 120 5.15 -22.71 9.51
CA GLU A 120 6.56 -22.99 9.23
C GLU A 120 7.34 -21.66 9.23
N PRO A 121 8.12 -21.33 10.27
CA PRO A 121 8.73 -20.00 10.40
C PRO A 121 9.77 -19.65 9.33
N TRP A 122 10.27 -20.62 8.57
CA TRP A 122 11.43 -20.47 7.68
C TRP A 122 11.02 -20.39 6.21
N GLU A 123 10.65 -21.53 5.63
CA GLU A 123 10.21 -21.65 4.24
C GLU A 123 9.24 -22.83 4.11
N PRO A 124 8.34 -22.82 3.10
CA PRO A 124 7.47 -23.96 2.83
C PRO A 124 8.24 -25.26 2.55
N GLU A 125 8.10 -26.26 3.41
CA GLU A 125 8.74 -27.59 3.29
C GLU A 125 8.05 -28.47 2.23
N GLU A 126 8.71 -29.53 1.76
CA GLU A 126 8.18 -30.42 0.72
C GLU A 126 6.92 -31.20 1.11
N ARG A 127 6.60 -31.27 2.41
CA ARG A 127 5.49 -32.04 2.97
C ARG A 127 4.16 -31.30 2.80
N PRO A 128 3.14 -31.90 2.15
CA PRO A 128 1.85 -31.26 2.02
C PRO A 128 1.13 -31.14 3.38
N PHE A 129 0.87 -29.88 3.78
CA PHE A 129 -0.15 -29.51 4.75
C PHE A 129 -1.21 -28.67 4.04
N LEU A 130 -2.41 -29.21 3.88
CA LEU A 130 -3.47 -28.60 3.08
C LEU A 130 -4.70 -28.33 3.94
N MET A 131 -5.32 -27.17 3.76
CA MET A 131 -6.71 -26.96 4.14
C MET A 131 -7.61 -27.37 2.98
N VAL A 132 -8.70 -28.07 3.30
CA VAL A 132 -9.69 -28.55 2.34
C VAL A 132 -11.06 -28.01 2.75
N ILE A 133 -11.66 -27.18 1.90
CA ILE A 133 -12.96 -26.56 2.15
C ILE A 133 -13.98 -27.18 1.20
N LEU A 134 -14.93 -27.92 1.75
CA LEU A 134 -15.98 -28.61 1.00
C LEU A 134 -17.33 -27.89 1.21
N PRO A 135 -18.15 -27.70 0.16
CA PRO A 135 -19.51 -27.22 0.33
C PRO A 135 -20.42 -28.35 0.86
N VAL A 136 -21.23 -28.03 1.86
CA VAL A 136 -22.27 -28.90 2.39
C VAL A 136 -23.61 -28.20 2.26
N THR A 137 -24.52 -28.81 1.51
CA THR A 137 -25.89 -28.34 1.33
C THR A 137 -26.81 -29.09 2.30
N SER A 138 -27.47 -28.36 3.19
CA SER A 138 -28.49 -28.94 4.08
C SER A 138 -29.74 -29.38 3.32
N GLU A 139 -30.61 -30.15 3.97
CA GLU A 139 -31.93 -30.51 3.42
C GLU A 139 -32.79 -29.28 3.07
N SER A 140 -32.58 -28.16 3.79
CA SER A 140 -33.24 -26.88 3.52
C SER A 140 -32.63 -26.09 2.36
N GLY A 141 -31.57 -26.59 1.73
CA GLY A 141 -30.85 -25.92 0.64
C GLY A 141 -29.84 -24.87 1.10
N ALA A 142 -29.59 -24.72 2.40
CA ALA A 142 -28.57 -23.80 2.90
C ALA A 142 -27.18 -24.40 2.68
N VAL A 143 -26.27 -23.60 2.12
CA VAL A 143 -24.88 -24.02 1.86
C VAL A 143 -23.96 -23.48 2.94
N SER A 144 -23.17 -24.37 3.53
CA SER A 144 -22.15 -24.05 4.53
C SER A 144 -20.83 -24.77 4.21
N ALA A 145 -19.74 -24.30 4.78
CA ALA A 145 -18.44 -24.95 4.61
C ALA A 145 -18.20 -26.04 5.66
N LYS A 146 -17.83 -27.23 5.17
CA LYS A 146 -17.06 -28.21 5.94
C LYS A 146 -15.58 -27.94 5.71
N THR A 147 -14.83 -27.80 6.80
CA THR A 147 -13.38 -27.61 6.78
C THR A 147 -12.68 -28.87 7.27
N ALA A 148 -11.68 -29.32 6.53
CA ALA A 148 -10.81 -30.42 6.90
C ALA A 148 -9.36 -30.10 6.53
N PHE A 149 -8.42 -30.94 6.97
CA PHE A 149 -6.99 -30.78 6.73
C PHE A 149 -6.36 -32.08 6.25
N LEU A 150 -5.31 -31.97 5.44
CA LEU A 150 -4.36 -33.05 5.15
C LEU A 150 -3.05 -32.68 5.83
N ALA A 151 -2.47 -33.55 6.66
CA ALA A 151 -1.23 -33.26 7.38
C ALA A 151 -0.35 -34.51 7.56
N PRO A 152 0.98 -34.38 7.66
CA PRO A 152 1.83 -35.48 8.10
C PRO A 152 1.38 -35.98 9.48
N HIS A 153 1.35 -37.30 9.69
CA HIS A 153 0.85 -37.87 10.93
C HIS A 153 1.59 -37.35 12.17
N PHE A 154 2.92 -37.20 12.08
CA PHE A 154 3.73 -36.70 13.18
C PHE A 154 3.47 -35.22 13.55
N GLU A 155 2.83 -34.45 12.65
CA GLU A 155 2.49 -33.04 12.84
C GLU A 155 1.02 -32.83 13.26
N GLU A 156 0.21 -33.89 13.40
CA GLU A 156 -1.21 -33.76 13.74
C GLU A 156 -1.43 -32.94 15.02
N GLY A 157 -0.61 -33.17 16.04
CA GLY A 157 -0.65 -32.42 17.29
C GLY A 157 -0.41 -30.92 17.09
N ARG A 158 0.50 -30.56 16.16
CA ARG A 158 0.79 -29.17 15.83
C ARG A 158 -0.38 -28.50 15.13
N VAL A 159 -1.02 -29.19 14.17
CA VAL A 159 -2.22 -28.67 13.49
C VAL A 159 -3.33 -28.33 14.49
N ARG A 160 -3.54 -29.17 15.51
CA ARG A 160 -4.53 -28.93 16.57
C ARG A 160 -4.22 -27.71 17.45
N MET A 161 -2.96 -27.27 17.51
CA MET A 161 -2.53 -26.11 18.30
C MET A 161 -2.61 -24.78 17.54
N LEU A 162 -2.87 -24.77 16.22
CA LEU A 162 -2.90 -23.55 15.39
C LEU A 162 -4.08 -22.61 15.70
N GLY A 163 -5.02 -23.01 16.54
CA GLY A 163 -6.15 -22.17 16.95
C GLY A 163 -7.12 -21.83 15.81
N ILE A 164 -7.15 -22.65 14.75
CA ILE A 164 -8.00 -22.46 13.57
C ILE A 164 -9.47 -22.35 13.99
N PRO A 165 -10.19 -21.27 13.62
CA PRO A 165 -11.61 -21.15 13.93
C PRO A 165 -12.39 -22.35 13.37
N SER A 166 -13.21 -23.00 14.20
CA SER A 166 -13.98 -24.17 13.78
C SER A 166 -15.37 -24.16 14.43
N ARG A 167 -16.35 -24.77 13.76
CA ARG A 167 -17.65 -25.12 14.33
C ARG A 167 -17.56 -26.39 15.17
N GLU A 168 -16.70 -27.31 14.75
CA GLU A 168 -16.52 -28.60 15.38
C GLU A 168 -15.56 -28.49 16.57
N PRO A 169 -15.78 -29.26 17.64
CA PRO A 169 -14.89 -29.30 18.80
C PRO A 169 -13.47 -29.75 18.43
N GLU A 170 -13.37 -30.65 17.45
CA GLU A 170 -12.12 -31.20 16.95
C GLU A 170 -11.98 -30.92 15.45
N LEU A 171 -10.75 -30.64 15.01
CA LEU A 171 -10.46 -30.51 13.59
C LEU A 171 -10.55 -31.88 12.89
N ASP A 172 -11.20 -31.90 11.72
CA ASP A 172 -11.23 -33.05 10.83
C ASP A 172 -9.90 -33.12 10.05
N ILE A 173 -9.00 -34.04 10.44
CA ILE A 173 -7.64 -34.15 9.90
C ILE A 173 -7.46 -35.53 9.27
N VAL A 174 -7.13 -35.55 7.99
CA VAL A 174 -6.62 -36.72 7.27
C VAL A 174 -5.10 -36.74 7.46
N THR A 175 -4.59 -37.75 8.14
CA THR A 175 -3.16 -37.92 8.35
C THR A 175 -2.54 -38.86 7.33
N TRP A 176 -1.28 -38.62 6.96
CA TRP A 176 -0.49 -39.49 6.09
C TRP A 176 0.89 -39.79 6.71
N GLU A 177 1.37 -41.01 6.52
CA GLU A 177 2.71 -41.43 6.96
C GLU A 177 3.78 -41.06 5.93
N GLU A 178 5.02 -40.81 6.36
CA GLU A 178 6.13 -40.34 5.49
C GLU A 178 6.36 -41.19 4.21
N HIS A 179 5.96 -42.47 4.22
CA HIS A 179 6.12 -43.38 3.08
C HIS A 179 4.85 -43.54 2.22
N TRP A 180 3.77 -42.83 2.56
CA TRP A 180 2.51 -42.85 1.81
C TRP A 180 2.49 -41.75 0.76
N ASP A 181 1.64 -41.94 -0.25
CA ASP A 181 1.27 -40.84 -1.15
C ASP A 181 0.21 -39.98 -0.43
N PRO A 182 0.53 -38.72 -0.05
CA PRO A 182 -0.41 -37.84 0.65
C PRO A 182 -1.65 -37.54 -0.19
N TYR A 183 -1.51 -37.46 -1.50
CA TYR A 183 -2.59 -37.10 -2.41
C TYR A 183 -3.56 -38.28 -2.61
N ASP A 184 -3.04 -39.51 -2.73
CA ASP A 184 -3.86 -40.73 -2.78
C ASP A 184 -4.54 -40.97 -1.42
N THR A 185 -3.85 -40.68 -0.31
CA THR A 185 -4.42 -40.73 1.04
C THR A 185 -5.62 -39.77 1.15
N LEU A 186 -5.47 -38.53 0.68
CA LEU A 186 -6.58 -37.57 0.63
C LEU A 186 -7.73 -38.08 -0.25
N ARG A 187 -7.42 -38.60 -1.45
CA ARG A 187 -8.41 -39.12 -2.41
C ARG A 187 -9.26 -40.25 -1.85
N ARG A 188 -8.65 -41.14 -1.05
CA ARG A 188 -9.32 -42.32 -0.45
C ARG A 188 -9.93 -42.03 0.92
N SER A 189 -9.71 -40.85 1.47
CA SER A 189 -10.24 -40.46 2.78
C SER A 189 -11.77 -40.38 2.80
N HIS A 190 -12.32 -40.30 4.02
CA HIS A 190 -13.75 -40.09 4.26
C HIS A 190 -14.29 -38.78 3.65
N LEU A 191 -13.44 -37.80 3.36
CA LEU A 191 -13.84 -36.53 2.75
C LEU A 191 -14.43 -36.71 1.35
N PHE A 192 -13.92 -37.67 0.58
CA PHE A 192 -14.33 -37.94 -0.79
C PHE A 192 -15.02 -39.30 -0.96
N ALA A 193 -15.28 -40.03 0.13
CA ALA A 193 -15.87 -41.37 0.09
C ALA A 193 -17.24 -41.41 -0.64
N ASN A 194 -18.09 -40.41 -0.45
CA ASN A 194 -19.40 -40.35 -1.12
C ASN A 194 -19.29 -40.09 -2.63
N LEU A 195 -18.32 -39.28 -3.04
CA LEU A 195 -18.00 -39.05 -4.46
C LEU A 195 -17.36 -40.28 -5.10
N ASN A 196 -16.62 -41.06 -4.31
CA ASN A 196 -16.07 -42.35 -4.73
C ASN A 196 -17.15 -43.45 -4.85
N ALA A 197 -18.27 -43.32 -4.13
CA ALA A 197 -19.32 -44.34 -4.05
C ALA A 197 -20.53 -44.09 -4.98
N HIS A 198 -20.88 -42.84 -5.28
CA HIS A 198 -22.21 -42.52 -5.86
C HIS A 198 -22.26 -41.85 -7.24
N GLU A 199 -21.14 -41.59 -7.92
CA GLU A 199 -21.19 -40.99 -9.27
C GLU A 199 -20.27 -41.69 -10.27
N HIS A 200 -20.83 -42.62 -11.05
CA HIS A 200 -20.42 -43.04 -12.42
C HIS A 200 -18.96 -42.81 -12.89
N GLY A 201 -17.94 -43.03 -12.06
CA GLY A 201 -16.54 -42.81 -12.44
C GLY A 201 -16.13 -41.35 -12.67
N ARG A 202 -16.88 -40.36 -12.14
CA ARG A 202 -16.47 -38.94 -12.23
C ARG A 202 -15.29 -38.67 -11.28
N LYS A 203 -14.29 -37.92 -11.76
CA LYS A 203 -13.18 -37.43 -10.92
C LYS A 203 -13.68 -36.28 -10.03
N PRO A 204 -13.36 -36.26 -8.72
CA PRO A 204 -13.68 -35.12 -7.88
C PRO A 204 -12.95 -33.87 -8.39
N ARG A 205 -13.70 -32.77 -8.49
CA ARG A 205 -13.30 -31.48 -9.04
C ARG A 205 -12.76 -30.61 -7.91
N LEU A 206 -11.45 -30.36 -7.94
CA LEU A 206 -10.76 -29.53 -6.96
C LEU A 206 -10.36 -28.21 -7.58
N MET A 207 -10.80 -27.12 -6.96
CA MET A 207 -10.21 -25.82 -7.24
C MET A 207 -9.01 -25.62 -6.33
N VAL A 208 -7.88 -25.24 -6.92
CA VAL A 208 -6.63 -25.01 -6.19
C VAL A 208 -6.38 -23.51 -6.05
N ASP A 209 -5.87 -23.11 -4.90
CA ASP A 209 -5.40 -21.74 -4.68
C ASP A 209 -4.29 -21.34 -5.66
N GLU A 210 -4.21 -20.05 -5.98
CA GLU A 210 -3.21 -19.51 -6.90
C GLU A 210 -1.76 -19.61 -6.37
N GLU A 211 -1.57 -19.70 -5.05
CA GLU A 211 -0.26 -19.84 -4.41
C GLU A 211 0.10 -21.31 -4.12
N LEU A 212 -0.79 -22.25 -4.45
CA LEU A 212 -0.53 -23.67 -4.27
C LEU A 212 0.66 -24.11 -5.11
N ARG A 213 1.65 -24.75 -4.49
CA ARG A 213 2.87 -25.15 -5.17
C ARG A 213 2.56 -26.16 -6.27
N ASP A 214 3.14 -25.95 -7.46
CA ASP A 214 2.82 -26.72 -8.67
C ASP A 214 2.95 -28.24 -8.48
N PHE A 215 3.94 -28.71 -7.72
CA PHE A 215 4.11 -30.14 -7.49
C PHE A 215 2.94 -30.76 -6.69
N ILE A 216 2.29 -29.99 -5.82
CA ILE A 216 1.11 -30.41 -5.06
C ILE A 216 -0.11 -30.43 -5.96
N ALA A 217 -0.32 -29.40 -6.78
CA ALA A 217 -1.40 -29.37 -7.77
C ALA A 217 -1.29 -30.58 -8.72
N ARG A 218 -0.09 -30.87 -9.23
CA ARG A 218 0.18 -32.06 -10.05
C ARG A 218 0.01 -33.36 -9.28
N GLY A 219 0.43 -33.41 -8.02
CA GLY A 219 0.23 -34.56 -7.13
C GLY A 219 -1.24 -34.94 -7.01
N LEU A 220 -2.10 -33.95 -6.72
CA LEU A 220 -3.55 -34.11 -6.68
C LEU A 220 -4.11 -34.58 -8.04
N ALA A 221 -3.70 -33.95 -9.15
CA ALA A 221 -4.18 -34.34 -10.48
C ALA A 221 -3.81 -35.80 -10.84
N ASN A 222 -2.60 -36.22 -10.47
CA ASN A 222 -2.08 -37.56 -10.76
C ASN A 222 -2.78 -38.68 -9.98
N THR A 223 -3.36 -38.37 -8.81
CA THR A 223 -4.12 -39.33 -8.00
C THR A 223 -5.63 -39.32 -8.31
N GLY A 224 -6.00 -38.70 -9.43
CA GLY A 224 -7.33 -38.82 -10.01
C GLY A 224 -8.30 -37.72 -9.60
N PHE A 225 -7.83 -36.61 -9.03
CA PHE A 225 -8.60 -35.37 -8.96
C PHE A 225 -8.60 -34.66 -10.32
N GLU A 226 -9.63 -33.87 -10.60
CA GLU A 226 -9.66 -32.90 -11.68
C GLU A 226 -9.37 -31.51 -11.07
N THR A 227 -8.14 -31.02 -11.25
CA THR A 227 -7.69 -29.75 -10.65
C THR A 227 -7.80 -28.58 -11.62
N PHE A 228 -8.25 -27.43 -11.16
CA PHE A 228 -8.28 -26.19 -11.95
C PHE A 228 -8.09 -24.95 -11.06
N GLY A 229 -7.70 -23.83 -11.70
CA GLY A 229 -7.52 -22.55 -11.02
C GLY A 229 -8.84 -21.88 -10.64
N LEU A 230 -8.74 -20.66 -10.12
CA LEU A 230 -9.86 -19.92 -9.56
C LEU A 230 -10.95 -19.60 -10.61
N SER A 231 -12.21 -19.73 -10.19
CA SER A 231 -13.35 -19.21 -10.95
C SER A 231 -13.66 -17.77 -10.52
N PRO A 232 -14.35 -16.98 -11.36
CA PRO A 232 -14.75 -15.62 -10.98
C PRO A 232 -15.57 -15.57 -9.68
N GLU A 233 -16.45 -16.56 -9.43
CA GLU A 233 -17.26 -16.61 -8.22
C GLU A 233 -16.40 -16.77 -6.96
N VAL A 234 -15.34 -17.58 -7.03
CA VAL A 234 -14.41 -17.80 -5.91
C VAL A 234 -13.48 -16.61 -5.71
N GLU A 235 -12.98 -16.00 -6.79
CA GLU A 235 -12.16 -14.78 -6.71
C GLU A 235 -12.92 -13.64 -6.01
N LEU A 236 -14.21 -13.48 -6.31
CA LEU A 236 -15.07 -12.43 -5.74
C LEU A 236 -15.17 -12.50 -4.21
N VAL A 237 -15.04 -13.69 -3.60
CA VAL A 237 -15.14 -13.86 -2.14
C VAL A 237 -14.09 -13.04 -1.41
N LYS A 238 -12.84 -13.03 -1.89
CA LYS A 238 -11.75 -12.22 -1.33
C LYS A 238 -11.78 -10.76 -1.79
N GLN A 239 -12.31 -10.52 -2.99
CA GLN A 239 -12.37 -9.16 -3.56
C GLN A 239 -13.41 -8.28 -2.88
N LEU A 240 -14.46 -8.86 -2.29
CA LEU A 240 -15.49 -8.15 -1.54
C LEU A 240 -15.15 -8.14 -0.04
N LYS A 241 -14.80 -6.95 0.47
CA LYS A 241 -14.33 -6.76 1.84
C LYS A 241 -15.52 -6.67 2.78
N SER A 242 -15.44 -7.33 3.92
CA SER A 242 -16.39 -7.10 5.01
C SER A 242 -16.23 -5.68 5.59
N PRO A 243 -17.24 -5.15 6.32
CA PRO A 243 -17.09 -3.89 7.03
C PRO A 243 -15.87 -3.88 7.97
N ALA A 244 -15.59 -4.98 8.66
CA ALA A 244 -14.43 -5.09 9.55
C ALA A 244 -13.10 -5.05 8.79
N GLU A 245 -13.02 -5.69 7.63
CA GLU A 245 -11.85 -5.59 6.75
C GLU A 245 -11.64 -4.17 6.26
N VAL A 246 -12.72 -3.47 5.89
CA VAL A 246 -12.63 -2.06 5.46
C VAL A 246 -12.13 -1.16 6.60
N GLU A 247 -12.59 -1.36 7.83
CA GLU A 247 -12.07 -0.59 8.99
C GLU A 247 -10.58 -0.85 9.23
N LEU A 248 -10.12 -2.11 9.12
CA LEU A 248 -8.70 -2.44 9.24
C LEU A 248 -7.88 -1.78 8.11
N LEU A 249 -8.35 -1.86 6.86
CA LEU A 249 -7.71 -1.21 5.73
C LEU A 249 -7.64 0.32 5.92
N ARG A 250 -8.72 0.93 6.43
CA ARG A 250 -8.81 2.36 6.70
C ARG A 250 -7.83 2.78 7.78
N ALA A 251 -7.82 2.11 8.93
CA ALA A 251 -6.95 2.42 10.05
C ALA A 251 -5.47 2.42 9.64
N VAL A 252 -5.07 1.39 8.89
CA VAL A 252 -3.71 1.25 8.39
C VAL A 252 -3.38 2.33 7.34
N ASN A 253 -4.25 2.56 6.36
CA ASN A 253 -4.00 3.57 5.33
C ASN A 253 -3.92 4.98 5.93
N THR A 254 -4.87 5.34 6.80
CA THR A 254 -4.87 6.63 7.51
C THR A 254 -3.65 6.78 8.39
N GLY A 255 -3.28 5.75 9.16
CA GLY A 255 -2.08 5.77 10.00
C GLY A 255 -0.78 5.93 9.19
N THR A 256 -0.70 5.28 8.03
CA THR A 256 0.46 5.41 7.14
C THR A 256 0.56 6.82 6.55
N VAL A 257 -0.56 7.41 6.10
CA VAL A 257 -0.60 8.80 5.64
C VAL A 257 -0.24 9.76 6.77
N ALA A 258 -0.76 9.53 7.99
CA ALA A 258 -0.44 10.32 9.17
C ALA A 258 1.06 10.26 9.51
N ALA A 259 1.70 9.08 9.42
CA ALA A 259 3.13 8.92 9.66
C ALA A 259 3.98 9.71 8.66
N VAL A 260 3.65 9.65 7.36
CA VAL A 260 4.35 10.45 6.35
C VAL A 260 4.19 11.95 6.61
N ARG A 261 2.97 12.41 6.93
CA ARG A 261 2.70 13.82 7.26
C ARG A 261 3.43 14.28 8.52
N ALA A 262 3.46 13.44 9.56
CA ALA A 262 4.15 13.71 10.83
C ALA A 262 5.68 13.79 10.66
N MET A 263 6.24 12.97 9.77
CA MET A 263 7.67 12.96 9.46
C MET A 263 8.10 14.15 8.61
N ARG A 264 7.30 14.55 7.61
CA ARG A 264 7.64 15.60 6.63
C ARG A 264 8.25 16.88 7.24
N PRO A 265 7.66 17.53 8.27
CA PRO A 265 8.20 18.77 8.83
C PRO A 265 9.50 18.57 9.63
N CYS A 266 9.87 17.33 9.96
CA CYS A 266 11.09 17.00 10.70
C CYS A 266 12.31 16.82 9.77
N LEU A 267 12.08 16.57 8.47
CA LEU A 267 13.14 16.28 7.52
C LEU A 267 14.08 17.49 7.33
N VAL A 268 15.38 17.21 7.24
CA VAL A 268 16.42 18.22 7.06
C VAL A 268 17.35 17.85 5.91
N ALA A 269 17.90 18.88 5.24
CA ALA A 269 18.85 18.66 4.16
C ALA A 269 20.06 17.82 4.62
N GLY A 270 20.51 16.91 3.76
CA GLY A 270 21.63 16.01 4.03
C GLY A 270 21.25 14.59 4.44
N LEU A 271 19.99 14.34 4.83
CA LEU A 271 19.47 12.99 5.06
C LEU A 271 19.50 12.18 3.76
N THR A 272 19.88 10.91 3.83
CA THR A 272 19.80 9.99 2.70
C THR A 272 18.40 9.41 2.53
N GLU A 273 18.12 8.78 1.38
CA GLU A 273 16.91 7.99 1.17
C GLU A 273 16.76 6.90 2.25
N ASP A 274 17.84 6.18 2.58
CA ASP A 274 17.85 5.18 3.65
C ASP A 274 17.53 5.80 5.02
N ASP A 275 18.08 6.98 5.33
CA ASP A 275 17.76 7.65 6.61
C ASP A 275 16.27 7.97 6.70
N VAL A 276 15.67 8.50 5.62
CA VAL A 276 14.23 8.83 5.59
C VAL A 276 13.37 7.56 5.66
N ARG A 277 13.78 6.49 4.99
CA ARG A 277 13.12 5.17 5.09
C ARG A 277 13.12 4.69 6.54
N ASP A 278 14.29 4.66 7.18
CA ASP A 278 14.46 4.11 8.52
C ASP A 278 13.72 4.97 9.58
N ILE A 279 13.65 6.30 9.40
CA ILE A 279 12.83 7.20 10.23
C ILE A 279 11.34 6.85 10.11
N LEU A 280 10.84 6.63 8.89
CA LEU A 280 9.44 6.28 8.66
C LEU A 280 9.11 4.90 9.21
N ASP A 281 10.00 3.92 9.02
CA ASP A 281 9.87 2.57 9.59
C ASP A 281 9.79 2.63 11.11
N ALA A 282 10.66 3.39 11.76
CA ALA A 282 10.62 3.59 13.21
C ALA A 282 9.32 4.26 13.67
N SER A 283 8.77 5.17 12.87
CA SER A 283 7.51 5.86 13.16
C SER A 283 6.34 4.87 13.11
N LEU A 284 6.25 4.06 12.07
CA LEU A 284 5.19 3.04 11.90
C LEU A 284 5.29 1.94 12.96
N LEU A 285 6.50 1.46 13.27
CA LEU A 285 6.73 0.48 14.34
C LEU A 285 6.32 1.03 15.72
N SER A 286 6.50 2.33 15.96
CA SER A 286 6.16 2.94 17.26
C SER A 286 4.66 2.92 17.59
N VAL A 287 3.79 2.76 16.59
CA VAL A 287 2.33 2.65 16.74
C VAL A 287 1.82 1.21 16.57
N GLY A 288 2.73 0.24 16.54
CA GLY A 288 2.41 -1.19 16.51
C GLY A 288 2.10 -1.75 15.11
N PHE A 289 2.43 -1.03 14.04
CA PHE A 289 2.27 -1.57 12.69
C PHE A 289 3.36 -2.60 12.37
N THR A 290 3.02 -3.55 11.49
CA THR A 290 4.00 -4.46 10.88
C THR A 290 4.40 -3.93 9.52
N LEU A 291 5.70 -3.84 9.28
CA LEU A 291 6.26 -3.35 8.03
C LEU A 291 6.16 -4.44 6.95
N PHE A 292 5.82 -4.04 5.73
CA PHE A 292 5.82 -4.89 4.54
C PHE A 292 6.89 -4.45 3.54
N PHE A 293 6.93 -3.16 3.21
CA PHE A 293 8.05 -2.54 2.49
C PHE A 293 8.08 -1.03 2.74
N ASN A 294 9.20 -0.39 2.44
CA ASN A 294 9.31 1.06 2.44
C ASN A 294 10.37 1.49 1.41
N ILE A 295 9.93 2.20 0.37
CA ILE A 295 10.73 2.68 -0.74
C ILE A 295 10.77 4.21 -0.65
N VAL A 296 11.96 4.78 -0.55
CA VAL A 296 12.18 6.22 -0.61
C VAL A 296 13.14 6.48 -1.75
N LEU A 297 12.72 7.30 -2.73
CA LEU A 297 13.47 7.57 -3.95
C LEU A 297 13.48 9.07 -4.23
N PHE A 298 14.66 9.62 -4.45
CA PHE A 298 14.87 11.04 -4.74
C PHE A 298 15.26 11.26 -6.20
N GLU A 299 14.69 12.31 -6.80
CA GLU A 299 15.04 12.80 -8.13
C GLU A 299 14.98 11.70 -9.20
N GLU A 300 16.04 11.49 -9.97
CA GLU A 300 16.08 10.50 -11.05
C GLU A 300 15.87 9.05 -10.57
N ASP A 301 16.04 8.77 -9.26
CA ASP A 301 15.76 7.44 -8.71
C ASP A 301 14.25 7.21 -8.63
N SER A 302 13.45 8.27 -8.47
CA SER A 302 11.99 8.19 -8.45
C SER A 302 11.39 7.89 -9.83
N ALA A 303 12.19 7.95 -10.90
CA ALA A 303 11.78 7.53 -12.23
C ALA A 303 11.79 5.99 -12.41
N LEU A 304 12.32 5.25 -11.43
CA LEU A 304 12.35 3.79 -11.40
C LEU A 304 11.29 3.27 -10.41
N PRO A 305 10.14 2.73 -10.85
CA PRO A 305 9.00 2.42 -9.97
C PRO A 305 9.29 1.44 -8.83
N HIS A 306 10.31 0.58 -8.98
CA HIS A 306 10.76 -0.37 -7.94
C HIS A 306 12.17 -0.04 -7.42
N GLY A 307 12.68 1.16 -7.73
CA GLY A 307 14.08 1.51 -7.54
C GLY A 307 15.03 0.72 -8.45
N GLY A 308 16.32 0.77 -8.12
CA GLY A 308 17.39 0.06 -8.81
C GLY A 308 18.53 -0.33 -7.84
N PHE A 309 19.56 -1.02 -8.33
CA PHE A 309 20.64 -1.56 -7.49
C PHE A 309 21.54 -0.51 -6.78
N VAL A 310 21.33 0.78 -7.02
CA VAL A 310 22.20 1.87 -6.55
C VAL A 310 21.44 2.95 -5.74
N VAL A 311 20.19 2.70 -5.36
CA VAL A 311 19.37 3.61 -4.55
C VAL A 311 19.77 3.55 -3.05
N GLY A 312 19.25 4.49 -2.25
CA GLY A 312 19.43 4.54 -0.78
C GLY A 312 20.40 5.63 -0.32
N LYS A 313 21.22 6.17 -1.22
CA LYS A 313 22.36 7.05 -0.87
C LYS A 313 22.17 8.50 -1.26
N LYS A 314 21.16 8.84 -2.08
CA LYS A 314 20.97 10.24 -2.48
C LYS A 314 20.55 11.07 -1.29
N LYS A 315 21.09 12.28 -1.23
CA LYS A 315 20.86 13.21 -0.14
C LYS A 315 19.72 14.17 -0.46
N LEU A 316 18.79 14.29 0.48
CA LEU A 316 17.74 15.27 0.51
C LEU A 316 18.34 16.68 0.49
N ASN A 317 17.76 17.55 -0.34
CA ASN A 317 18.05 18.97 -0.38
C ASN A 317 16.73 19.77 -0.57
N HIS A 318 16.83 21.09 -0.63
CA HIS A 318 15.66 21.98 -0.71
C HIS A 318 14.93 21.96 -2.05
N GLU A 319 15.41 21.21 -3.03
CA GLU A 319 14.85 21.13 -4.39
C GLU A 319 14.41 19.69 -4.71
N THR A 320 14.57 18.79 -3.72
CA THR A 320 14.33 17.36 -3.90
C THR A 320 12.86 17.08 -4.17
N MET A 321 12.59 16.46 -5.31
CA MET A 321 11.37 15.71 -5.56
C MET A 321 11.58 14.30 -5.03
N ALA A 322 10.70 13.87 -4.12
CA ALA A 322 10.77 12.56 -3.51
C ALA A 322 9.51 11.75 -3.84
N VAL A 323 9.68 10.45 -4.06
CA VAL A 323 8.63 9.45 -4.00
C VAL A 323 8.88 8.58 -2.78
N ILE A 324 7.88 8.49 -1.92
CA ILE A 324 7.84 7.57 -0.78
C ILE A 324 6.71 6.60 -1.04
N ASP A 325 7.02 5.33 -1.26
CA ASP A 325 6.04 4.26 -1.37
C ASP A 325 6.22 3.31 -0.19
N VAL A 326 5.25 3.29 0.71
CA VAL A 326 5.35 2.61 2.00
C VAL A 326 4.17 1.67 2.21
N GLY A 327 4.50 0.44 2.60
CA GLY A 327 3.58 -0.62 2.91
C GLY A 327 3.68 -1.03 4.38
N ALA A 328 2.65 -0.78 5.18
CA ALA A 328 2.53 -1.33 6.53
C ALA A 328 1.29 -2.23 6.59
N ILE A 329 1.36 -3.50 6.18
CA ILE A 329 0.18 -4.36 5.86
C ILE A 329 -0.73 -3.79 4.73
N ASN A 330 -0.72 -2.48 4.45
CA ASN A 330 -1.32 -1.81 3.29
C ASN A 330 -0.42 -0.73 2.71
N LEU A 331 -0.70 -0.37 1.46
CA LEU A 331 0.07 0.53 0.61
C LEU A 331 -0.32 2.01 0.76
N SER A 332 0.67 2.89 0.89
CA SER A 332 0.53 4.33 0.72
C SER A 332 1.72 4.94 -0.04
N THR A 333 1.43 5.77 -1.04
CA THR A 333 2.45 6.48 -1.82
C THR A 333 2.29 7.98 -1.63
N ALA A 334 3.40 8.67 -1.46
CA ALA A 334 3.50 10.09 -1.21
C ALA A 334 4.56 10.68 -2.15
N ALA A 335 4.28 11.86 -2.73
CA ALA A 335 5.29 12.64 -3.41
C ALA A 335 5.25 14.09 -2.97
N PHE A 336 6.41 14.66 -2.67
CA PHE A 336 6.54 16.05 -2.31
C PHE A 336 7.64 16.72 -3.14
N ILE A 337 7.46 18.02 -3.37
CA ILE A 337 8.44 18.91 -3.96
C ILE A 337 8.80 19.93 -2.88
N VAL A 338 10.09 20.08 -2.59
CA VAL A 338 10.59 21.14 -1.71
C VAL A 338 10.90 22.39 -2.57
N PRO A 339 10.54 23.62 -2.15
CA PRO A 339 10.79 24.83 -2.94
C PRO A 339 12.28 25.21 -3.01
N GLY A 340 12.79 25.43 -4.24
CA GLY A 340 14.14 25.94 -4.51
C GLY A 340 14.67 25.53 -5.89
N GLY A 341 15.72 26.19 -6.38
CA GLY A 341 16.51 25.73 -7.54
C GLY A 341 16.31 26.42 -8.86
N ASP A 342 16.71 25.72 -9.93
CA ASP A 342 16.47 26.14 -11.31
C ASP A 342 14.96 26.34 -11.51
N PRO A 343 14.50 27.58 -11.75
CA PRO A 343 13.08 27.87 -11.88
C PRO A 343 12.40 27.04 -12.97
N GLN A 344 13.11 26.73 -14.06
CA GLN A 344 12.54 25.96 -15.17
C GLN A 344 12.33 24.49 -14.78
N LEU A 345 13.28 23.90 -14.05
CA LEU A 345 13.15 22.53 -13.57
C LEU A 345 12.06 22.42 -12.51
N HIS A 346 11.96 23.41 -11.61
CA HIS A 346 10.91 23.46 -10.60
C HIS A 346 9.51 23.57 -11.22
N GLU A 347 9.35 24.46 -12.21
CA GLU A 347 8.09 24.59 -12.97
C GLU A 347 7.71 23.28 -13.68
N GLU A 348 8.66 22.59 -14.32
CA GLU A 348 8.37 21.32 -14.99
C GLU A 348 8.01 20.21 -13.99
N LYS A 349 8.68 20.14 -12.82
CA LYS A 349 8.31 19.21 -11.73
C LYS A 349 6.88 19.42 -11.26
N LEU A 350 6.48 20.68 -11.01
CA LEU A 350 5.12 21.03 -10.62
C LEU A 350 4.09 20.68 -11.69
N LYS A 351 4.40 20.97 -12.95
CA LYS A 351 3.55 20.61 -14.09
C LYS A 351 3.32 19.09 -14.18
N VAL A 352 4.38 18.29 -14.07
CA VAL A 352 4.26 16.81 -14.07
C VAL A 352 3.43 16.34 -12.88
N TRP A 353 3.66 16.90 -11.69
CA TRP A 353 2.88 16.56 -10.50
C TRP A 353 1.38 16.85 -10.69
N ASN A 354 1.04 18.02 -11.24
CA ASN A 354 -0.35 18.40 -11.54
C ASN A 354 -1.02 17.44 -12.54
N ILE A 355 -0.30 17.05 -13.61
CA ILE A 355 -0.81 16.07 -14.59
C ILE A 355 -1.14 14.73 -13.91
N VAL A 356 -0.27 14.26 -13.01
CA VAL A 356 -0.51 13.02 -12.25
C VAL A 356 -1.71 13.17 -11.32
N LEU A 357 -1.86 14.29 -10.61
CA LEU A 357 -3.01 14.56 -9.76
C LEU A 357 -4.32 14.59 -10.57
N GLU A 358 -4.32 15.22 -11.73
CA GLU A 358 -5.47 15.26 -12.63
C GLU A 358 -5.85 13.87 -13.14
N ALA A 359 -4.85 13.07 -13.54
CA ALA A 359 -5.05 11.70 -14.01
C ALA A 359 -5.64 10.80 -12.90
N GLN A 360 -5.14 10.95 -11.67
CA GLN A 360 -5.69 10.28 -10.49
C GLN A 360 -7.12 10.71 -10.19
N THR A 361 -7.41 12.00 -10.28
CA THR A 361 -8.75 12.55 -10.09
C THR A 361 -9.73 12.05 -11.17
N ALA A 362 -9.28 11.95 -12.42
CA ALA A 362 -10.05 11.40 -13.52
C ALA A 362 -10.38 9.92 -13.29
N ALA A 363 -9.38 9.12 -12.89
CA ALA A 363 -9.59 7.75 -12.48
C ALA A 363 -10.57 7.63 -11.30
N ALA A 364 -10.39 8.43 -10.24
CA ALA A 364 -11.25 8.45 -9.05
C ALA A 364 -12.74 8.62 -9.41
N ARG A 365 -13.03 9.44 -10.42
CA ARG A 365 -14.41 9.67 -10.91
C ARG A 365 -15.00 8.45 -11.61
N GLU A 366 -14.20 7.51 -12.07
CA GLU A 366 -14.64 6.29 -12.75
C GLU A 366 -14.83 5.09 -11.80
N PHE A 367 -14.56 5.23 -10.50
CA PHE A 367 -14.92 4.24 -9.46
C PHE A 367 -16.43 4.27 -9.19
N LYS A 368 -17.20 3.72 -10.12
CA LYS A 368 -18.66 3.64 -10.06
C LYS A 368 -19.11 2.20 -10.27
N ALA A 369 -20.27 1.86 -9.70
CA ALA A 369 -20.91 0.57 -9.99
C ALA A 369 -21.06 0.38 -11.52
N ASN A 370 -20.80 -0.84 -11.99
CA ASN A 370 -20.85 -1.25 -13.40
C ASN A 370 -19.74 -0.71 -14.32
N ASN A 371 -18.82 0.13 -13.85
CA ASN A 371 -17.61 0.45 -14.60
C ASN A 371 -16.58 -0.68 -14.48
N THR A 372 -15.85 -0.95 -15.57
CA THR A 372 -14.76 -1.93 -15.56
C THR A 372 -13.47 -1.31 -15.00
N ALA A 373 -12.54 -2.15 -14.53
CA ALA A 373 -11.21 -1.68 -14.14
C ALA A 373 -10.47 -1.00 -15.31
N ALA A 374 -10.72 -1.45 -16.55
CA ALA A 374 -10.18 -0.82 -17.75
C ALA A 374 -10.71 0.60 -17.96
N ASN A 375 -11.97 0.89 -17.61
CA ASN A 375 -12.50 2.26 -17.71
C ASN A 375 -11.72 3.24 -16.83
N VAL A 376 -11.27 2.79 -15.65
CA VAL A 376 -10.51 3.61 -14.70
C VAL A 376 -9.07 3.81 -15.15
N ASP A 377 -8.41 2.75 -15.62
CA ASP A 377 -7.06 2.85 -16.20
C ASP A 377 -7.07 3.80 -17.39
N LEU A 378 -8.03 3.65 -18.31
CA LEU A 378 -8.15 4.48 -19.50
C LEU A 378 -8.45 5.95 -19.18
N ALA A 379 -9.16 6.25 -18.09
CA ALA A 379 -9.41 7.62 -17.67
C ALA A 379 -8.11 8.35 -17.28
N ALA A 380 -7.26 7.72 -16.46
CA ALA A 380 -5.95 8.27 -16.11
C ALA A 380 -5.02 8.33 -17.32
N ARG A 381 -4.97 7.24 -18.11
CA ARG A 381 -4.09 7.13 -19.27
C ARG A 381 -4.40 8.21 -20.31
N LYS A 382 -5.68 8.46 -20.58
CA LYS A 382 -6.12 9.53 -21.46
C LYS A 382 -5.64 10.90 -20.99
N THR A 383 -5.79 11.23 -19.70
CA THR A 383 -5.31 12.51 -19.15
C THR A 383 -3.81 12.69 -19.35
N ILE A 384 -3.01 11.65 -19.10
CA ILE A 384 -1.55 11.68 -19.28
C ILE A 384 -1.16 11.78 -20.77
N GLU A 385 -1.86 11.06 -21.64
CA GLU A 385 -1.65 11.09 -23.10
C GLU A 385 -1.97 12.47 -23.69
N GLU A 386 -3.09 13.08 -23.30
CA GLU A 386 -3.50 14.42 -23.74
C GLU A 386 -2.52 15.52 -23.30
N ALA A 387 -1.84 15.32 -22.16
CA ALA A 387 -0.77 16.18 -21.68
C ALA A 387 0.59 15.95 -22.39
N GLY A 388 0.69 14.98 -23.32
CA GLY A 388 1.91 14.66 -24.07
C GLY A 388 2.84 13.64 -23.39
N TYR A 389 2.42 13.05 -22.27
CA TYR A 389 3.24 12.19 -21.40
C TYR A 389 2.94 10.69 -21.53
N GLY A 390 2.09 10.28 -22.48
CA GLY A 390 1.61 8.89 -22.58
C GLY A 390 2.73 7.82 -22.61
N HIS A 391 3.86 8.13 -23.23
CA HIS A 391 5.03 7.24 -23.31
C HIS A 391 5.69 6.96 -21.95
N ALA A 392 5.46 7.81 -20.94
CA ALA A 392 6.02 7.68 -19.60
C ALA A 392 5.12 6.86 -18.66
N PHE A 393 3.85 6.61 -19.00
CA PHE A 393 2.94 5.80 -18.16
C PHE A 393 3.02 4.31 -18.52
N THR A 394 4.03 3.65 -17.96
CA THR A 394 4.53 2.32 -18.39
C THR A 394 3.89 1.12 -17.71
N HIS A 395 3.04 1.33 -16.70
CA HIS A 395 2.40 0.26 -15.94
C HIS A 395 0.87 0.43 -15.86
N ARG A 396 0.21 -0.54 -15.23
CA ARG A 396 -1.21 -0.47 -14.88
C ARG A 396 -1.46 0.64 -13.85
N LEU A 397 -2.62 1.27 -13.88
CA LEU A 397 -2.99 2.33 -12.92
C LEU A 397 -3.00 1.85 -11.45
N GLY A 398 -3.35 0.60 -11.19
CA GLY A 398 -3.23 0.03 -9.86
C GLY A 398 -3.61 -1.44 -9.75
N HIS A 399 -3.69 -1.93 -8.52
CA HIS A 399 -3.97 -3.32 -8.17
C HIS A 399 -4.85 -3.40 -6.91
N GLY A 400 -5.38 -4.59 -6.66
CA GLY A 400 -6.25 -4.87 -5.52
C GLY A 400 -5.42 -5.05 -4.27
N ILE A 401 -6.00 -4.66 -3.14
CA ILE A 401 -5.39 -4.78 -1.83
C ILE A 401 -6.35 -5.44 -0.84
N GLY A 402 -5.78 -6.14 0.12
CA GLY A 402 -6.47 -6.89 1.16
C GLY A 402 -5.43 -7.56 2.05
N ILE A 403 -5.66 -8.82 2.41
CA ILE A 403 -4.67 -9.62 3.16
C ILE A 403 -3.34 -9.81 2.41
N LYS A 404 -3.35 -9.64 1.09
CA LYS A 404 -2.18 -9.63 0.20
C LYS A 404 -2.11 -8.29 -0.51
N VAL A 405 -0.89 -7.73 -0.62
CA VAL A 405 -0.66 -6.44 -1.28
C VAL A 405 -0.94 -6.50 -2.79
N TYR A 406 -0.69 -7.63 -3.45
CA TYR A 406 -0.99 -7.83 -4.87
C TYR A 406 -2.05 -8.92 -5.06
N ILE A 407 -3.29 -8.52 -5.36
CA ILE A 407 -4.33 -9.45 -5.82
C ILE A 407 -4.50 -9.29 -7.34
N PHE A 408 -4.48 -10.40 -8.09
CA PHE A 408 -4.62 -10.42 -9.55
C PHE A 408 -6.02 -9.96 -10.00
N PHE A 409 -6.08 -9.29 -11.17
CA PHE A 409 -7.32 -8.85 -11.80
C PHE A 409 -7.37 -9.24 -13.27
N TYR A 410 -8.33 -10.09 -13.66
CA TYR A 410 -8.83 -10.11 -15.04
C TYR A 410 -10.32 -9.74 -15.15
N LYS A 411 -11.13 -9.76 -14.07
CA LYS A 411 -12.54 -9.33 -14.09
C LYS A 411 -13.06 -8.78 -12.74
N MET A 412 -13.12 -7.44 -12.64
CA MET A 412 -14.01 -6.56 -11.82
C MET A 412 -14.04 -6.55 -10.26
N HIS A 413 -14.34 -5.33 -9.74
CA HIS A 413 -14.76 -4.86 -8.40
C HIS A 413 -13.69 -4.49 -7.32
N TRP A 414 -13.15 -3.28 -7.53
CA TRP A 414 -12.72 -2.19 -6.62
C TRP A 414 -11.92 -2.46 -5.33
N LEU A 415 -10.63 -2.11 -5.41
CA LEU A 415 -9.96 -1.04 -4.63
C LEU A 415 -8.61 -0.82 -5.34
N ILE A 416 -8.42 0.32 -6.01
CA ILE A 416 -7.15 0.71 -6.63
C ILE A 416 -6.63 1.88 -5.79
N GLN A 417 -5.63 1.61 -4.95
CA GLN A 417 -5.12 2.58 -3.98
C GLN A 417 -3.98 3.46 -4.53
N HIS A 418 -3.32 3.03 -5.61
CA HIS A 418 -2.24 3.81 -6.24
C HIS A 418 -2.69 5.20 -6.74
N ALA A 419 -4.00 5.39 -6.99
CA ALA A 419 -4.56 6.65 -7.49
C ALA A 419 -5.31 7.50 -6.44
N LEU A 420 -5.46 7.03 -5.19
CA LEU A 420 -6.26 7.75 -4.17
C LEU A 420 -5.39 8.40 -3.08
N ASN A 421 -4.15 7.95 -2.90
CA ASN A 421 -3.29 8.43 -1.84
C ASN A 421 -2.55 9.76 -2.15
N TYR A 422 -2.57 10.25 -3.39
CA TYR A 422 -2.04 11.61 -3.68
C TYR A 422 -3.07 12.72 -3.41
N ILE A 423 -4.38 12.43 -3.41
CA ILE A 423 -5.43 13.45 -3.18
C ILE A 423 -5.31 14.01 -1.76
N ALA A 424 -4.89 13.20 -0.78
CA ALA A 424 -4.71 13.67 0.60
C ALA A 424 -3.48 14.58 0.79
N GLN A 425 -2.54 14.64 -0.17
CA GLN A 425 -1.31 15.43 0.00
C GLN A 425 -1.25 16.66 -0.91
N ALA A 426 -2.25 16.83 -1.78
CA ALA A 426 -2.40 18.02 -2.61
C ALA A 426 -2.76 19.29 -1.81
N ASP A 427 -3.48 19.15 -0.69
CA ASP A 427 -3.99 20.29 0.10
C ASP A 427 -2.93 21.17 0.78
N GLU A 428 -1.69 20.71 0.97
CA GLU A 428 -0.67 21.46 1.74
C GLU A 428 0.52 21.98 0.91
N LEU A 429 0.53 21.78 -0.41
CA LEU A 429 1.45 22.53 -1.27
C LEU A 429 0.99 24.00 -1.39
N GLU A 430 -0.31 24.27 -1.28
CA GLU A 430 -0.83 25.65 -1.25
C GLU A 430 -0.47 26.36 0.06
N SER A 431 -0.56 25.72 1.22
CA SER A 431 -0.23 26.38 2.51
C SER A 431 1.25 26.75 2.69
N TRP A 432 2.16 26.16 1.89
CA TRP A 432 3.58 26.53 1.83
C TRP A 432 3.92 27.47 0.66
N ALA A 433 3.12 27.50 -0.41
CA ALA A 433 3.24 28.47 -1.49
C ALA A 433 2.64 29.85 -1.10
N GLU A 434 1.71 29.89 -0.15
CA GLU A 434 1.02 31.10 0.36
C GLU A 434 1.89 32.09 1.15
N GLY A 435 3.21 31.91 1.18
CA GLY A 435 4.15 32.97 1.56
C GLY A 435 4.26 34.11 0.53
N LEU A 436 3.71 33.95 -0.68
CA LEU A 436 3.73 34.97 -1.74
C LEU A 436 2.38 35.03 -2.49
N ASP A 437 1.70 36.15 -2.27
CA ASP A 437 0.42 36.66 -2.77
C ASP A 437 0.10 36.41 -4.27
N VAL A 438 -1.13 35.93 -4.58
CA VAL A 438 -2.19 36.56 -5.44
C VAL A 438 -3.15 35.54 -6.15
N GLU A 439 -4.43 35.57 -5.73
CA GLU A 439 -5.70 35.34 -6.47
C GLU A 439 -6.04 34.00 -7.16
N SER A 440 -6.27 32.94 -6.39
CA SER A 440 -7.46 32.07 -6.54
C SER A 440 -7.73 31.35 -5.23
N GLY A 441 -8.84 31.66 -4.57
CA GLY A 441 -9.08 31.27 -3.18
C GLY A 441 -9.25 29.76 -2.94
N PRO A 442 -9.00 29.29 -1.70
CA PRO A 442 -9.03 27.89 -1.30
C PRO A 442 -10.43 27.25 -1.42
N LEU A 443 -10.48 25.93 -1.55
CA LEU A 443 -11.67 25.17 -1.16
C LEU A 443 -11.80 25.25 0.36
N SER A 444 -12.96 25.68 0.86
CA SER A 444 -13.16 25.87 2.30
C SER A 444 -13.13 24.53 3.05
N ASP A 445 -12.81 24.53 4.36
CA ASP A 445 -12.97 23.36 5.25
C ASP A 445 -14.38 22.72 5.13
N HIS A 446 -15.38 23.54 4.80
CA HIS A 446 -16.75 23.12 4.53
C HIS A 446 -16.91 22.33 3.20
N ASP A 447 -16.09 22.61 2.18
CA ASP A 447 -16.08 21.91 0.90
C ASP A 447 -15.29 20.58 0.96
N VAL A 448 -14.23 20.53 1.78
CA VAL A 448 -13.47 19.31 2.09
C VAL A 448 -14.32 18.34 2.93
N ALA A 449 -14.99 18.85 3.98
CA ALA A 449 -15.96 18.07 4.74
C ALA A 449 -17.10 17.55 3.85
N LYS A 450 -17.60 18.37 2.92
CA LYS A 450 -18.60 17.94 1.92
C LYS A 450 -18.10 16.87 0.95
N LEU A 451 -16.79 16.82 0.63
CA LEU A 451 -16.20 15.82 -0.26
C LEU A 451 -15.99 14.50 0.48
N ALA A 452 -15.49 14.54 1.71
CA ALA A 452 -15.40 13.39 2.61
C ALA A 452 -16.80 12.83 2.93
N ASP A 453 -17.77 13.68 3.26
CA ASP A 453 -19.17 13.31 3.46
C ASP A 453 -19.82 12.80 2.16
N ARG A 454 -19.42 13.30 0.99
CA ARG A 454 -19.88 12.77 -0.30
C ARG A 454 -19.34 11.38 -0.57
N LEU A 455 -18.08 11.12 -0.23
CA LEU A 455 -17.45 9.81 -0.41
C LEU A 455 -18.00 8.81 0.62
N ASP A 456 -18.24 9.24 1.86
CA ASP A 456 -18.94 8.45 2.88
C ASP A 456 -20.40 8.19 2.49
N TRP A 457 -21.11 9.18 1.94
CA TRP A 457 -22.48 9.02 1.41
C TRP A 457 -22.53 8.10 0.19
N ILE A 458 -21.63 8.25 -0.78
CA ILE A 458 -21.51 7.35 -1.94
C ILE A 458 -21.25 5.93 -1.46
N TRP A 459 -20.38 5.76 -0.46
CA TRP A 459 -20.07 4.47 0.14
C TRP A 459 -21.27 3.84 0.89
N ARG A 460 -22.01 4.61 1.70
CA ARG A 460 -23.21 4.15 2.42
C ARG A 460 -24.38 3.82 1.48
N ALA A 461 -24.60 4.65 0.46
CA ALA A 461 -25.67 4.46 -0.53
C ALA A 461 -25.44 3.27 -1.46
N LEU A 462 -24.17 2.89 -1.70
CA LEU A 462 -23.82 1.71 -2.49
C LEU A 462 -23.99 0.40 -1.69
N ASN A 463 -23.97 0.45 -0.36
CA ASN A 463 -23.92 -0.74 0.49
C ASN A 463 -25.20 -1.02 1.30
N ASN A 464 -26.11 -0.04 1.50
CA ASN A 464 -27.36 -0.30 2.23
C ASN A 464 -28.52 0.67 1.88
N GLN A 465 -29.50 0.18 1.11
CA GLN A 465 -30.62 0.97 0.57
C GLN A 465 -31.55 1.55 1.65
N SER A 466 -31.79 0.84 2.76
CA SER A 466 -32.68 1.31 3.83
C SER A 466 -32.04 2.41 4.69
N LEU A 467 -30.71 2.41 4.80
CA LEU A 467 -29.92 3.43 5.49
C LEU A 467 -29.88 4.73 4.67
N ALA A 468 -29.80 4.63 3.34
CA ALA A 468 -29.91 5.77 2.44
C ALA A 468 -31.28 6.46 2.55
N GLU A 469 -32.37 5.70 2.63
CA GLU A 469 -33.73 6.23 2.81
C GLU A 469 -33.95 6.92 4.17
N ALA A 470 -33.33 6.42 5.24
CA ALA A 470 -33.42 7.00 6.59
C ALA A 470 -32.66 8.33 6.72
N GLU A 471 -31.49 8.45 6.10
CA GLU A 471 -30.69 9.69 6.07
C GLU A 471 -31.29 10.74 5.12
N LEU A 472 -31.92 10.31 4.02
CA LEU A 472 -32.69 11.19 3.13
C LEU A 472 -33.86 11.88 3.84
N LYS A 473 -34.55 11.17 4.76
CA LYS A 473 -35.61 11.76 5.60
C LYS A 473 -35.08 12.78 6.61
N LYS A 474 -33.82 12.65 7.07
CA LYS A 474 -33.20 13.65 7.95
C LYS A 474 -32.85 14.93 7.18
N MET A 475 -32.34 14.80 5.96
CA MET A 475 -32.01 15.95 5.10
C MET A 475 -33.25 16.75 4.65
N ASP A 476 -34.42 16.12 4.54
CA ASP A 476 -35.69 16.78 4.21
C ASP A 476 -36.22 17.70 5.36
N SER A 477 -35.65 17.57 6.56
CA SER A 477 -36.03 18.36 7.74
C SER A 477 -35.15 19.59 7.99
N ASP A 478 -34.10 19.80 7.17
CA ASP A 478 -33.17 20.91 7.31
C ASP A 478 -33.52 22.06 6.33
N PRO A 479 -33.99 23.23 6.82
CA PRO A 479 -34.44 24.33 5.96
C PRO A 479 -33.31 25.04 5.18
N GLY A 480 -32.04 24.69 5.39
CA GLY A 480 -30.88 25.44 4.89
C GLY A 480 -30.43 25.16 3.45
N ILE A 481 -30.93 24.11 2.78
CA ILE A 481 -30.37 23.67 1.48
C ILE A 481 -31.37 23.90 0.34
N GLY A 482 -31.42 25.14 -0.14
CA GLY A 482 -32.14 25.51 -1.36
C GLY A 482 -31.61 24.74 -2.58
N GLY A 483 -32.41 23.79 -3.08
CA GLY A 483 -32.08 22.97 -4.26
C GLY A 483 -32.72 21.57 -4.31
N GLY A 484 -33.51 21.21 -3.29
CA GLY A 484 -34.12 19.88 -3.14
C GLY A 484 -34.99 19.43 -4.32
N GLU A 485 -35.86 20.29 -4.86
CA GLU A 485 -36.86 19.85 -5.85
C GLU A 485 -36.26 19.46 -7.22
N ALA A 486 -35.21 20.15 -7.67
CA ALA A 486 -34.53 19.85 -8.92
C ALA A 486 -33.64 18.60 -8.82
N LYS A 487 -33.03 18.37 -7.64
CA LYS A 487 -32.28 17.13 -7.35
C LYS A 487 -33.23 15.94 -7.18
N PHE A 488 -34.38 16.13 -6.53
CA PHE A 488 -35.43 15.12 -6.38
C PHE A 488 -35.97 14.64 -7.73
N LYS A 489 -36.34 15.57 -8.64
CA LYS A 489 -36.79 15.24 -10.01
C LYS A 489 -35.72 14.59 -10.89
N ARG A 490 -34.43 14.68 -10.53
CA ARG A 490 -33.33 14.02 -11.24
C ARG A 490 -33.07 12.61 -10.70
N ILE A 491 -33.23 12.42 -9.39
CA ILE A 491 -33.10 11.13 -8.70
C ILE A 491 -34.31 10.24 -9.01
N GLN A 492 -35.52 10.79 -9.00
CA GLN A 492 -36.75 10.07 -9.35
C GLN A 492 -36.69 9.51 -10.78
N ARG A 493 -36.18 10.31 -11.74
CA ARG A 493 -35.92 9.85 -13.12
C ARG A 493 -34.86 8.74 -13.22
N LEU A 494 -33.87 8.72 -12.35
CA LEU A 494 -32.83 7.67 -12.34
C LEU A 494 -33.35 6.37 -11.71
N LEU A 495 -34.25 6.46 -10.73
CA LEU A 495 -34.92 5.31 -10.13
C LEU A 495 -35.96 4.70 -11.08
N GLU A 496 -36.76 5.53 -11.75
CA GLU A 496 -37.69 5.11 -12.81
C GLU A 496 -36.94 4.42 -13.96
N TYR A 497 -35.81 4.97 -14.40
CA TYR A 497 -34.96 4.34 -15.43
C TYR A 497 -34.37 2.98 -15.00
N LYS A 498 -34.01 2.83 -13.72
CA LYS A 498 -33.51 1.56 -13.18
C LYS A 498 -34.63 0.51 -13.06
N GLN A 499 -35.84 0.94 -12.75
CA GLN A 499 -37.01 0.07 -12.63
C GLN A 499 -37.48 -0.43 -14.00
N ASP A 500 -37.60 0.47 -14.99
CA ASP A 500 -37.90 0.11 -16.39
C ASP A 500 -36.86 -0.85 -16.97
N ARG A 501 -35.58 -0.64 -16.65
CA ARG A 501 -34.50 -1.49 -17.15
C ARG A 501 -34.48 -2.87 -16.49
N ASN A 502 -34.81 -2.96 -15.20
CA ASN A 502 -34.95 -4.25 -14.50
C ASN A 502 -36.17 -5.04 -15.00
N GLU A 503 -37.28 -4.37 -15.32
CA GLU A 503 -38.45 -4.99 -15.92
C GLU A 503 -38.15 -5.50 -17.35
N GLN A 504 -37.38 -4.74 -18.14
CA GLN A 504 -36.92 -5.18 -19.47
C GLN A 504 -35.93 -6.35 -19.42
N LEU A 505 -35.00 -6.37 -18.45
CA LEU A 505 -34.05 -7.47 -18.28
C LEU A 505 -34.74 -8.75 -17.78
N ASN A 506 -35.72 -8.63 -16.89
CA ASN A 506 -36.56 -9.75 -16.44
C ASN A 506 -37.43 -10.30 -17.58
N ALA A 507 -37.97 -9.44 -18.46
CA ALA A 507 -38.74 -9.87 -19.63
C ALA A 507 -37.89 -10.60 -20.69
N GLN A 508 -36.57 -10.40 -20.70
CA GLN A 508 -35.63 -11.06 -21.61
C GLN A 508 -34.99 -12.33 -21.03
N GLY A 509 -35.39 -12.77 -19.83
CA GLY A 509 -34.90 -13.99 -19.20
C GLY A 509 -33.40 -14.01 -18.92
N ARG A 510 -32.74 -12.85 -18.93
CA ARG A 510 -31.32 -12.68 -18.59
C ARG A 510 -31.25 -12.10 -17.19
N LYS A 511 -31.11 -12.99 -16.21
CA LYS A 511 -30.79 -12.64 -14.82
C LYS A 511 -29.40 -12.03 -14.73
#